data_AF-A0A930YKJ2-F1
#
_entry.id   AF-A0A930YKJ2-F1
#
_cell.length_a   1.000
_cell.length_b   1.000
_cell.length_c   1.000
_cell.angle_alpha   90.00
_cell.angle_beta   90.00
_cell.angle_gamma   90.00
#
_symmetry.space_group_name_H-M   'P 1'
#
loop_
_entity.id
_entity.type
_entity.pdbx_description
1 polymer ?
#
loop_
_entity_poly.entity_id
_entity_poly.type
_entity_poly.pdbx_seq_one_letter_code
_entity_poly.pdbx_strand_id
1 'polypeptide(L)'
;MTSTLGAMTDISNDFDFLAGTWDVEHDRPLTDDLTGGLVGSRAAAYRLLDGGVSLDEITFPSSGSSGLSVRVFVPERGEWEIRWVSSHDGLVGPPVVGSFEDGPDGPSCRLVGDELPQDGRPTRMTYEWDRITPTSARWQQAYSFDGERTWEKNWELRFTRTADGPEPMPQDHLPKHTSDFDFLTGTWHVQHHKLRSRLTGCADWDDFESTFDARTHLNGLVSVDEGALTGVDGAPYRGMTFRTYDVAAGEWRLHWFDSRSLGWDTAPVRGRFADGVGEFVAEDRHDGVPILCRFRWTVHSPEKAGWEQAFSTDDGATWEVNWEMVETRIA
;
A
#
# COMPACT_ATOMS: atom_id res chain seq x y z
N MET A 1 -23.91 20.81 -7.91
CA MET A 1 -23.27 21.78 -7.01
C MET A 1 -22.01 21.12 -6.52
N THR A 2 -20.85 21.59 -6.94
CA THR A 2 -19.54 21.02 -6.56
C THR A 2 -19.37 21.27 -5.07
N SER A 3 -19.57 20.23 -4.26
CA SER A 3 -19.25 20.27 -2.83
C SER A 3 -17.75 20.55 -2.74
N THR A 4 -17.41 21.75 -2.28
CA THR A 4 -16.02 22.07 -1.95
C THR A 4 -15.77 21.41 -0.61
N LEU A 5 -15.39 20.13 -0.64
CA LEU A 5 -14.80 19.45 0.50
C LEU A 5 -13.63 20.33 0.97
N GLY A 6 -13.74 20.86 2.19
CA GLY A 6 -12.67 21.69 2.77
C GLY A 6 -11.36 20.92 2.74
N ALA A 7 -10.25 21.60 2.45
CA ALA A 7 -8.94 20.99 2.42
C ALA A 7 -8.69 20.25 3.74
N MET A 8 -8.53 18.92 3.67
CA MET A 8 -8.12 18.12 4.81
C MET A 8 -6.68 18.52 5.17
N THR A 9 -6.39 18.61 6.48
CA THR A 9 -5.03 18.90 6.94
C THR A 9 -4.16 17.67 6.72
N ASP A 10 -2.94 17.90 6.23
CA ASP A 10 -1.97 16.82 6.03
C ASP A 10 -1.69 16.07 7.34
N ILE A 11 -1.61 14.74 7.26
CA ILE A 11 -1.33 13.87 8.40
C ILE A 11 0.16 13.92 8.75
N SER A 12 1.01 13.83 7.73
CA SER A 12 2.45 14.04 7.79
C SER A 12 2.95 14.56 6.44
N ASN A 13 4.13 15.17 6.43
CA ASN A 13 4.84 15.61 5.23
C ASN A 13 6.29 15.08 5.18
N ASP A 14 6.68 14.18 6.10
CA ASP A 14 8.08 13.76 6.25
C ASP A 14 8.67 13.12 4.98
N PHE A 15 7.87 12.32 4.26
CA PHE A 15 8.26 11.67 3.01
C PHE A 15 7.84 12.45 1.75
N ASP A 16 7.32 13.67 1.87
CA ASP A 16 6.86 14.45 0.70
C ASP A 16 8.00 14.72 -0.29
N PHE A 17 9.25 14.80 0.20
CA PHE A 17 10.42 14.94 -0.67
C PHE A 17 10.55 13.79 -1.67
N LEU A 18 10.02 12.59 -1.37
CA LEU A 18 10.18 11.41 -2.21
C LEU A 18 9.16 11.36 -3.34
N ALA A 19 7.98 11.98 -3.19
CA ALA A 19 6.93 11.97 -4.22
C ALA A 19 7.48 12.53 -5.55
N GLY A 20 7.34 11.77 -6.63
CA GLY A 20 7.90 12.09 -7.95
C GLY A 20 8.59 10.90 -8.63
N THR A 21 9.37 11.19 -9.67
CA THR A 21 10.12 10.18 -10.45
C THR A 21 11.62 10.38 -10.31
N TRP A 22 12.36 9.27 -10.22
CA TRP A 22 13.78 9.25 -9.88
C TRP A 22 14.57 8.27 -10.72
N ASP A 23 15.78 8.68 -11.08
CA ASP A 23 16.85 7.75 -11.43
C ASP A 23 17.57 7.32 -10.15
N VAL A 24 17.93 6.04 -10.06
CA VAL A 24 18.50 5.44 -8.84
C VAL A 24 19.84 4.76 -9.15
N GLU A 25 20.90 5.23 -8.50
CA GLU A 25 22.20 4.58 -8.52
C GLU A 25 22.39 3.67 -7.30
N HIS A 26 23.13 2.59 -7.49
CA HIS A 26 23.37 1.58 -6.44
C HIS A 26 24.86 1.51 -6.05
N ASP A 27 25.11 1.31 -4.77
CA ASP A 27 26.40 0.84 -4.24
C ASP A 27 26.15 -0.37 -3.31
N ARG A 28 26.78 -1.51 -3.60
CA ARG A 28 26.57 -2.79 -2.90
C ARG A 28 27.90 -3.39 -2.45
N PRO A 29 28.42 -2.97 -1.28
CA PRO A 29 29.77 -3.33 -0.83
C PRO A 29 29.95 -4.78 -0.40
N LEU A 30 28.86 -5.52 -0.11
CA LEU A 30 28.92 -6.91 0.38
C LEU A 30 28.63 -7.97 -0.69
N THR A 31 28.48 -7.57 -1.95
CA THR A 31 28.36 -8.50 -3.07
C THR A 31 29.69 -8.53 -3.83
N ASP A 32 30.18 -9.73 -4.16
CA ASP A 32 31.38 -9.91 -5.01
C ASP A 32 31.25 -9.23 -6.39
N ASP A 33 30.02 -8.89 -6.77
CA ASP A 33 29.70 -8.04 -7.92
C ASP A 33 29.61 -6.56 -7.49
N LEU A 34 30.78 -5.95 -7.28
CA LEU A 34 30.89 -4.52 -7.01
C LEU A 34 30.48 -3.75 -8.28
N THR A 35 29.27 -3.19 -8.30
CA THR A 35 28.67 -2.26 -9.28
C THR A 35 28.06 -2.82 -10.58
N GLY A 36 28.13 -4.12 -10.87
CA GLY A 36 27.72 -4.66 -12.18
C GLY A 36 26.22 -4.94 -12.40
N GLY A 37 25.44 -5.21 -11.34
CA GLY A 37 24.16 -5.92 -11.53
C GLY A 37 22.89 -5.09 -11.75
N LEU A 38 22.85 -3.81 -11.35
CA LEU A 38 21.60 -3.02 -11.26
C LEU A 38 21.70 -1.67 -11.97
N VAL A 39 22.04 -1.70 -13.26
CA VAL A 39 22.08 -0.49 -14.11
C VAL A 39 20.67 -0.16 -14.61
N GLY A 40 20.34 1.13 -14.62
CA GLY A 40 19.10 1.65 -15.21
C GLY A 40 17.88 1.63 -14.29
N SER A 41 18.08 1.46 -12.99
CA SER A 41 17.00 1.48 -12.01
C SER A 41 16.32 2.85 -11.95
N ARG A 42 14.99 2.81 -11.96
CA ARG A 42 14.13 3.99 -11.80
C ARG A 42 13.12 3.72 -10.69
N ALA A 43 12.70 4.78 -10.01
CA ALA A 43 11.64 4.72 -9.02
C ALA A 43 10.59 5.80 -9.24
N ALA A 44 9.34 5.48 -8.92
CA ALA A 44 8.25 6.46 -8.81
C ALA A 44 7.62 6.35 -7.42
N ALA A 45 7.42 7.48 -6.76
CA ALA A 45 6.77 7.52 -5.47
C ALA A 45 5.53 8.42 -5.46
N TYR A 46 4.54 7.97 -4.71
CA TYR A 46 3.22 8.53 -4.58
C TYR A 46 2.99 8.97 -3.14
N ARG A 47 2.33 10.11 -3.01
CA ARG A 47 1.78 10.60 -1.76
C ARG A 47 0.29 10.24 -1.75
N LEU A 48 -0.14 9.46 -0.76
CA LEU A 48 -1.50 8.95 -0.62
C LEU A 48 -2.04 9.33 0.76
N LEU A 49 -3.38 9.30 0.92
CA LEU A 49 -4.04 9.48 2.23
C LEU A 49 -3.61 10.77 2.96
N ASP A 50 -3.58 11.90 2.24
CA ASP A 50 -3.14 13.21 2.76
C ASP A 50 -1.78 13.17 3.47
N GLY A 51 -0.83 12.41 2.90
CA GLY A 51 0.51 12.25 3.45
C GLY A 51 0.61 11.22 4.59
N GLY A 52 -0.48 10.55 4.94
CA GLY A 52 -0.46 9.41 5.85
C GLY A 52 0.20 8.17 5.27
N VAL A 53 0.28 8.08 3.94
CA VAL A 53 0.92 6.97 3.22
C VAL A 53 1.87 7.50 2.14
N SER A 54 3.09 6.95 2.11
CA SER A 54 4.03 7.09 1.00
C SER A 54 4.27 5.71 0.36
N LEU A 55 4.06 5.62 -0.94
CA LEU A 55 4.22 4.38 -1.72
C LEU A 55 5.28 4.61 -2.79
N ASP A 56 6.28 3.75 -2.93
CA ASP A 56 7.20 3.82 -4.08
C ASP A 56 7.39 2.46 -4.74
N GLU A 57 7.45 2.46 -6.06
CA GLU A 57 7.86 1.31 -6.87
C GLU A 57 9.24 1.60 -7.45
N ILE A 58 10.17 0.67 -7.28
CA ILE A 58 11.52 0.70 -7.86
C ILE A 58 11.71 -0.48 -8.80
N THR A 59 12.32 -0.22 -9.95
CA THR A 59 12.64 -1.21 -10.98
C THR A 59 14.10 -1.57 -10.96
N PHE A 60 14.42 -2.82 -11.26
CA PHE A 60 15.77 -3.36 -11.37
C PHE A 60 15.93 -4.13 -12.70
N PRO A 61 15.84 -3.46 -13.87
CA PRO A 61 15.63 -4.14 -15.15
C PRO A 61 16.72 -5.15 -15.51
N SER A 62 17.98 -4.85 -15.20
CA SER A 62 19.14 -5.74 -15.43
C SER A 62 19.08 -7.05 -14.63
N SER A 63 18.33 -7.08 -13.53
CA SER A 63 18.07 -8.30 -12.74
C SER A 63 16.72 -8.95 -13.04
N GLY A 64 15.88 -8.33 -13.87
CA GLY A 64 14.52 -8.80 -14.12
C GLY A 64 13.61 -8.76 -12.89
N SER A 65 13.84 -7.82 -11.97
CA SER A 65 13.05 -7.68 -10.74
C SER A 65 12.59 -6.24 -10.49
N SER A 66 11.65 -6.09 -9.57
CA SER A 66 11.21 -4.81 -9.01
C SER A 66 10.86 -5.01 -7.54
N GLY A 67 10.62 -3.93 -6.84
CA GLY A 67 9.88 -4.01 -5.59
C GLY A 67 9.20 -2.70 -5.26
N LEU A 68 8.44 -2.75 -4.18
CA LEU A 68 7.60 -1.65 -3.75
C LEU A 68 7.74 -1.48 -2.24
N SER A 69 7.88 -0.24 -1.78
CA SER A 69 7.76 0.07 -0.35
C SER A 69 6.45 0.78 -0.09
N VAL A 70 5.74 0.32 0.92
CA VAL A 70 4.56 0.99 1.48
C VAL A 70 4.93 1.50 2.87
N ARG A 71 4.84 2.81 3.04
CA ARG A 71 5.17 3.53 4.27
C ARG A 71 3.88 4.09 4.84
N VAL A 72 3.56 3.73 6.08
CA VAL A 72 2.34 4.18 6.76
C VAL A 72 2.76 4.92 8.02
N PHE A 73 2.30 6.16 8.17
CA PHE A 73 2.52 6.94 9.38
C PHE A 73 1.58 6.45 10.49
N VAL A 74 2.10 6.34 11.71
CA VAL A 74 1.36 5.95 12.91
C VAL A 74 1.30 7.16 13.86
N PRO A 75 0.24 7.99 13.80
CA PRO A 75 0.18 9.26 14.52
C PRO A 75 0.36 9.13 16.04
N GLU A 76 -0.14 8.06 16.64
CA GLU A 76 -0.03 7.83 18.09
C GLU A 76 1.41 7.70 18.58
N ARG A 77 2.31 7.23 17.71
CA ARG A 77 3.74 7.04 18.02
C ARG A 77 4.63 8.12 17.40
N GLY A 78 4.15 8.86 16.40
CA GLY A 78 4.98 9.77 15.62
C GLY A 78 6.02 9.03 14.78
N GLU A 79 5.73 7.80 14.39
CA GLU A 79 6.64 6.88 13.69
C GLU A 79 6.07 6.47 12.35
N TRP A 80 6.95 6.13 11.42
CA TRP A 80 6.64 5.47 10.17
C TRP A 80 6.90 3.97 10.28
N GLU A 81 5.98 3.17 9.74
CA GLU A 81 6.21 1.76 9.45
C GLU A 81 6.41 1.57 7.94
N ILE A 82 7.52 0.97 7.54
CA ILE A 82 7.82 0.67 6.13
C ILE A 82 7.83 -0.83 5.93
N ARG A 83 7.05 -1.33 4.96
CA ARG A 83 7.08 -2.74 4.53
C ARG A 83 7.45 -2.83 3.06
N TRP A 84 8.23 -3.86 2.73
CA TRP A 84 8.66 -4.18 1.38
C TRP A 84 7.75 -5.22 0.73
N VAL A 85 7.47 -5.06 -0.57
CA VAL A 85 6.81 -6.05 -1.42
C VAL A 85 7.73 -6.41 -2.57
N SER A 86 8.04 -7.71 -2.67
CA SER A 86 8.90 -8.24 -3.73
C SER A 86 8.09 -8.60 -4.98
N SER A 87 8.59 -8.28 -6.17
CA SER A 87 7.98 -8.75 -7.42
C SER A 87 8.10 -10.26 -7.65
N HIS A 88 8.83 -10.99 -6.79
CA HIS A 88 9.03 -12.43 -6.93
C HIS A 88 7.86 -13.26 -6.40
N ASP A 89 7.25 -12.82 -5.30
CA ASP A 89 6.20 -13.56 -4.57
C ASP A 89 4.95 -12.72 -4.30
N GLY A 90 5.04 -11.39 -4.41
CA GLY A 90 3.96 -10.46 -4.10
C GLY A 90 3.62 -10.40 -2.61
N LEU A 91 4.51 -10.84 -1.72
CA LEU A 91 4.26 -10.84 -0.28
C LEU A 91 4.74 -9.55 0.38
N VAL A 92 3.97 -9.10 1.38
CA VAL A 92 4.35 -8.00 2.26
C VAL A 92 5.28 -8.53 3.36
N GLY A 93 6.50 -7.98 3.40
CA GLY A 93 7.51 -8.31 4.41
C GLY A 93 7.23 -7.71 5.79
N PRO A 94 8.03 -8.08 6.81
CA PRO A 94 7.97 -7.46 8.13
C PRO A 94 8.27 -5.96 8.06
N PRO A 95 7.76 -5.15 9.01
CA PRO A 95 8.03 -3.73 9.02
C PRO A 95 9.40 -3.39 9.60
N VAL A 96 10.02 -2.34 9.06
CA VAL A 96 10.95 -1.50 9.82
C VAL A 96 10.21 -0.28 10.35
N VAL A 97 10.56 0.18 11.55
CA VAL A 97 9.87 1.27 12.25
C VAL A 97 10.87 2.33 12.71
N GLY A 98 10.51 3.60 12.57
CA GLY A 98 11.34 4.72 13.02
C GLY A 98 10.71 6.08 12.71
N SER A 99 11.45 7.16 12.99
CA SER A 99 10.98 8.53 12.82
C SER A 99 12.04 9.40 12.16
N PHE A 100 11.62 10.56 11.66
CA PHE A 100 12.54 11.60 11.22
C PHE A 100 13.11 12.37 12.43
N GLU A 101 14.35 12.80 12.28
CA GLU A 101 15.06 13.68 13.21
C GLU A 101 15.76 14.79 12.43
N ASP A 102 15.75 16.01 12.98
CA ASP A 102 16.52 17.13 12.46
C ASP A 102 17.96 17.06 12.96
N GLY A 103 18.91 16.89 12.03
CA GLY A 103 20.34 16.86 12.30
C GLY A 103 21.08 18.10 11.79
N PRO A 104 22.37 18.26 12.15
CA PRO A 104 23.21 19.35 11.64
C PRO A 104 23.38 19.31 10.12
N ASP A 105 23.22 18.13 9.50
CA ASP A 105 23.33 17.91 8.06
C ASP A 105 21.95 17.89 7.34
N GLY A 106 20.88 18.31 8.05
CA GLY A 106 19.50 18.30 7.57
C GLY A 106 18.66 17.15 8.16
N PRO A 107 17.42 16.97 7.67
CA PRO A 107 16.55 15.90 8.14
C PRO A 107 17.12 14.53 7.76
N SER A 108 16.98 13.58 8.67
CA SER A 108 17.33 12.18 8.45
C SER A 108 16.28 11.28 9.09
N CYS A 109 16.15 10.05 8.60
CA CYS A 109 15.24 9.07 9.17
C CYS A 109 15.96 7.75 9.32
N ARG A 110 15.87 7.14 10.49
CA ARG A 110 16.42 5.82 10.75
C ARG A 110 15.32 4.91 11.25
N LEU A 111 15.07 3.83 10.52
CA LEU A 111 14.11 2.81 10.85
C LEU A 111 14.81 1.49 11.14
N VAL A 112 14.29 0.73 12.09
CA VAL A 112 14.84 -0.57 12.50
C VAL A 112 13.73 -1.62 12.50
N GLY A 113 14.02 -2.82 12.04
CA GLY A 113 13.07 -3.92 12.04
C GLY A 113 13.74 -5.28 11.94
N ASP A 114 12.92 -6.31 11.93
CA ASP A 114 13.36 -7.68 11.68
C ASP A 114 13.43 -7.91 10.16
N GLU A 115 14.48 -8.57 9.72
CA GLU A 115 14.55 -9.19 8.40
C GLU A 115 14.20 -10.67 8.53
N LEU A 116 13.64 -11.27 7.47
CA LEU A 116 13.42 -12.72 7.45
C LEU A 116 14.73 -13.46 7.81
N PRO A 117 14.69 -14.49 8.67
CA PRO A 117 15.91 -15.13 9.16
C PRO A 117 16.80 -15.62 8.02
N GLN A 118 18.06 -15.17 7.98
CA GLN A 118 19.07 -15.76 7.10
C GLN A 118 19.80 -16.88 7.86
N ASP A 119 19.81 -18.08 7.29
CA ASP A 119 20.46 -19.27 7.86
C ASP A 119 20.06 -19.58 9.31
N GLY A 120 18.81 -19.27 9.68
CA GLY A 120 18.27 -19.53 11.03
C GLY A 120 18.75 -18.58 12.12
N ARG A 121 19.49 -17.51 11.79
CA ARG A 121 19.81 -16.42 12.73
C ARG A 121 18.78 -15.29 12.59
N PRO A 122 18.25 -14.74 13.70
CA PRO A 122 17.49 -13.50 13.65
C PRO A 122 18.39 -12.39 13.11
N THR A 123 18.00 -11.77 12.00
CA THR A 123 18.71 -10.66 11.40
C THR A 123 17.90 -9.40 11.64
N ARG A 124 18.56 -8.37 12.18
CA ARG A 124 17.96 -7.02 12.27
C ARG A 124 18.43 -6.21 11.07
N MET A 125 17.58 -5.31 10.60
CA MET A 125 17.84 -4.47 9.43
C MET A 125 17.54 -3.00 9.75
N THR A 126 18.31 -2.10 9.14
CA THR A 126 17.98 -0.67 9.09
C THR A 126 17.61 -0.22 7.69
N TYR A 127 16.68 0.74 7.62
CA TYR A 127 16.54 1.67 6.50
C TYR A 127 16.88 3.07 6.98
N GLU A 128 17.78 3.73 6.29
CA GLU A 128 18.28 5.06 6.66
C GLU A 128 18.13 6.02 5.48
N TRP A 129 17.51 7.18 5.70
CA TRP A 129 17.39 8.26 4.73
C TRP A 129 18.16 9.49 5.21
N ASP A 130 18.98 10.07 4.33
CA ASP A 130 19.67 11.33 4.58
C ASP A 130 20.02 12.07 3.27
N ARG A 131 20.73 13.21 3.38
CA ARG A 131 21.10 14.08 2.25
C ARG A 131 19.91 14.45 1.37
N ILE A 132 18.79 14.71 2.03
CA ILE A 132 17.50 14.99 1.40
C ILE A 132 17.50 16.44 0.90
N THR A 133 17.22 16.60 -0.39
CA THR A 133 16.99 17.88 -1.05
C THR A 133 15.75 17.76 -1.95
N PRO A 134 15.24 18.87 -2.51
CA PRO A 134 14.16 18.77 -3.48
C PRO A 134 14.49 17.90 -4.69
N THR A 135 15.76 17.67 -5.06
CA THR A 135 16.13 16.93 -6.28
C THR A 135 17.05 15.73 -6.04
N SER A 136 17.38 15.41 -4.77
CA SER A 136 18.23 14.27 -4.42
C SER A 136 17.89 13.72 -3.06
N ALA A 137 18.11 12.42 -2.86
CA ALA A 137 18.10 11.79 -1.54
C ALA A 137 19.05 10.59 -1.54
N ARG A 138 19.48 10.17 -0.36
CA ARG A 138 20.22 8.92 -0.20
C ARG A 138 19.46 8.00 0.74
N TRP A 139 19.36 6.74 0.35
CA TRP A 139 18.87 5.66 1.20
C TRP A 139 20.00 4.66 1.46
N GLN A 140 20.04 4.07 2.64
CA GLN A 140 21.02 3.07 3.03
C GLN A 140 20.37 1.93 3.81
N GLN A 141 20.95 0.74 3.66
CA GLN A 141 20.57 -0.46 4.40
C GLN A 141 21.79 -1.09 5.08
N ALA A 142 21.59 -1.52 6.32
CA ALA A 142 22.56 -2.31 7.07
C ALA A 142 21.89 -3.50 7.75
N TYR A 143 22.66 -4.59 7.94
CA TYR A 143 22.24 -5.74 8.74
C TYR A 143 22.98 -5.74 10.07
N SER A 144 22.32 -6.25 11.11
CA SER A 144 22.94 -6.64 12.36
C SER A 144 22.66 -8.10 12.65
N PHE A 145 23.73 -8.83 12.95
CA PHE A 145 23.70 -10.26 13.31
C PHE A 145 24.01 -10.51 14.80
N ASP A 146 24.25 -9.45 15.57
CA ASP A 146 24.73 -9.50 16.95
C ASP A 146 23.83 -8.75 17.94
N GLY A 147 22.55 -8.58 17.61
CA GLY A 147 21.57 -7.91 18.44
C GLY A 147 21.77 -6.40 18.48
N GLU A 148 21.94 -5.79 17.30
CA GLU A 148 22.05 -4.34 17.10
C GLU A 148 23.33 -3.70 17.68
N ARG A 149 24.33 -4.51 18.05
CA ARG A 149 25.61 -4.02 18.58
C ARG A 149 26.52 -3.50 17.48
N THR A 150 26.51 -4.15 16.33
CA THR A 150 27.20 -3.72 15.11
C THR A 150 26.26 -3.78 13.91
N TRP A 151 26.51 -2.89 12.95
CA TRP A 151 25.72 -2.74 11.73
C TRP A 151 26.63 -2.76 10.52
N GLU A 152 26.37 -3.66 9.59
CA GLU A 152 27.15 -3.82 8.35
C GLU A 152 26.34 -3.29 7.16
N LYS A 153 26.78 -2.16 6.60
CA LYS A 153 26.15 -1.56 5.42
C LYS A 153 26.29 -2.52 4.24
N ASN A 154 25.15 -2.90 3.66
CA ASN A 154 25.11 -3.84 2.54
C ASN A 154 24.53 -3.24 1.27
N TRP A 155 23.85 -2.10 1.37
CA TRP A 155 23.30 -1.41 0.21
C TRP A 155 23.18 0.10 0.44
N GLU A 156 23.47 0.88 -0.59
CA GLU A 156 23.20 2.30 -0.67
C GLU A 156 22.54 2.61 -2.01
N LEU A 157 21.53 3.48 -1.97
CA LEU A 157 20.83 4.03 -3.12
C LEU A 157 21.00 5.54 -3.14
N ARG A 158 21.30 6.11 -4.30
CA ARG A 158 21.32 7.56 -4.53
C ARG A 158 20.27 7.92 -5.57
N PHE A 159 19.33 8.75 -5.15
CA PHE A 159 18.19 9.17 -5.95
C PHE A 159 18.48 10.53 -6.60
N THR A 160 18.20 10.65 -7.89
CA THR A 160 18.21 11.93 -8.64
C THR A 160 16.84 12.16 -9.28
N ARG A 161 16.18 13.27 -8.94
CA ARG A 161 14.82 13.54 -9.44
C ARG A 161 14.85 13.82 -10.94
N THR A 162 13.94 13.18 -11.67
CA THR A 162 13.72 13.40 -13.10
C THR A 162 12.36 14.03 -13.41
N ALA A 163 11.36 13.88 -12.52
CA ALA A 163 10.09 14.59 -12.59
C ALA A 163 9.48 14.86 -11.20
N ASP A 164 8.69 15.93 -11.09
CA ASP A 164 7.96 16.28 -9.86
C ASP A 164 6.79 15.32 -9.59
N GLY A 165 6.14 14.84 -10.64
CA GLY A 165 5.07 13.85 -10.55
C GLY A 165 5.58 12.41 -10.74
N PRO A 166 4.90 11.41 -10.17
CA PRO A 166 5.20 10.01 -10.44
C PRO A 166 4.79 9.63 -11.87
N GLU A 167 5.72 9.09 -12.63
CA GLU A 167 5.49 8.46 -13.93
C GLU A 167 5.30 6.94 -13.75
N PRO A 168 4.49 6.27 -14.57
CA PRO A 168 4.39 4.81 -14.54
C PRO A 168 5.76 4.16 -14.76
N MET A 169 6.12 3.24 -13.87
CA MET A 169 7.36 2.47 -14.01
C MET A 169 7.25 1.42 -15.12
N PRO A 170 8.31 1.18 -15.92
CA PRO A 170 8.35 0.04 -16.84
C PRO A 170 8.15 -1.28 -16.08
N GLN A 171 7.32 -2.17 -16.64
CA GLN A 171 6.96 -3.45 -16.02
C GLN A 171 7.16 -4.65 -16.95
N ASP A 172 7.69 -4.42 -18.15
CA ASP A 172 7.92 -5.43 -19.19
C ASP A 172 9.01 -6.44 -18.83
N HIS A 173 9.89 -6.11 -17.88
CA HIS A 173 10.88 -7.03 -17.32
C HIS A 173 10.30 -8.02 -16.29
N LEU A 174 9.04 -7.84 -15.86
CA LEU A 174 8.37 -8.72 -14.90
C LEU A 174 7.41 -9.70 -15.59
N PRO A 175 7.29 -10.94 -15.12
CA PRO A 175 6.19 -11.81 -15.52
C PRO A 175 4.84 -11.24 -15.07
N LYS A 176 3.79 -11.48 -15.86
CA LYS A 176 2.41 -11.17 -15.48
C LYS A 176 1.74 -12.39 -14.86
N HIS A 177 1.61 -12.39 -13.53
CA HIS A 177 1.03 -13.51 -12.78
C HIS A 177 -0.50 -13.47 -12.72
N THR A 178 -1.10 -12.27 -12.80
CA THR A 178 -2.54 -12.07 -12.75
C THR A 178 -2.92 -10.77 -13.47
N SER A 179 -4.19 -10.68 -13.91
CA SER A 179 -4.84 -9.48 -14.45
C SER A 179 -6.08 -9.08 -13.66
N ASP A 180 -6.34 -9.74 -12.52
CA ASP A 180 -7.65 -9.72 -11.86
C ASP A 180 -8.15 -8.31 -11.53
N PHE A 181 -7.25 -7.41 -11.11
CA PHE A 181 -7.58 -6.01 -10.80
C PHE A 181 -7.13 -5.01 -11.88
N ASP A 182 -6.65 -5.47 -13.05
CA ASP A 182 -6.27 -4.57 -14.16
C ASP A 182 -7.44 -3.68 -14.58
N PHE A 183 -8.67 -4.21 -14.50
CA PHE A 183 -9.89 -3.47 -14.83
C PHE A 183 -10.09 -2.23 -13.96
N LEU A 184 -9.50 -2.17 -12.76
CA LEU A 184 -9.73 -1.10 -11.80
C LEU A 184 -8.83 0.11 -12.07
N THR A 185 -7.70 -0.03 -12.78
CA THR A 185 -6.77 1.10 -13.02
C THR A 185 -7.46 2.27 -13.72
N GLY A 186 -7.48 3.45 -13.10
CA GLY A 186 -8.15 4.66 -13.58
C GLY A 186 -8.89 5.41 -12.47
N THR A 187 -9.62 6.46 -12.84
CA THR A 187 -10.48 7.22 -11.93
C THR A 187 -11.92 6.72 -12.03
N TRP A 188 -12.59 6.55 -10.90
CA TRP A 188 -13.93 5.98 -10.79
C TRP A 188 -14.85 6.87 -9.98
N HIS A 189 -16.07 7.07 -10.47
CA HIS A 189 -17.18 7.56 -9.66
C HIS A 189 -17.83 6.37 -8.97
N VAL A 190 -18.02 6.47 -7.67
CA VAL A 190 -18.54 5.39 -6.84
C VAL A 190 -19.81 5.85 -6.16
N GLN A 191 -20.90 5.12 -6.39
CA GLN A 191 -22.16 5.29 -5.68
C GLN A 191 -22.23 4.25 -4.57
N HIS A 192 -22.41 4.70 -3.33
CA HIS A 192 -22.47 3.85 -2.15
C HIS A 192 -23.91 3.75 -1.65
N HIS A 193 -24.29 2.54 -1.26
CA HIS A 193 -25.49 2.25 -0.49
C HIS A 193 -25.06 1.50 0.77
N LYS A 194 -25.08 2.15 1.94
CA LYS A 194 -24.49 1.60 3.17
C LYS A 194 -25.49 1.52 4.30
N LEU A 195 -25.54 0.37 4.98
CA LEU A 195 -26.45 0.15 6.09
C LEU A 195 -26.03 1.00 7.30
N ARG A 196 -26.99 1.70 7.91
CA ARG A 196 -26.72 2.63 9.01
C ARG A 196 -26.22 1.95 10.29
N SER A 197 -26.67 0.71 10.52
CA SER A 197 -26.23 -0.12 11.66
C SER A 197 -26.23 -1.60 11.26
N ARG A 198 -25.17 -2.33 11.60
CA ARG A 198 -24.98 -3.73 11.18
C ARG A 198 -25.36 -4.67 12.32
N LEU A 199 -25.88 -5.83 11.99
CA LEU A 199 -26.25 -6.90 12.92
C LEU A 199 -27.29 -6.47 13.98
N THR A 200 -28.07 -5.43 13.70
CA THR A 200 -29.14 -4.92 14.58
C THR A 200 -30.54 -5.12 13.99
N GLY A 201 -30.66 -5.76 12.82
CA GLY A 201 -31.90 -5.82 12.05
C GLY A 201 -32.29 -4.49 11.42
N CYS A 202 -31.32 -3.58 11.26
CA CYS A 202 -31.51 -2.30 10.60
C CYS A 202 -31.97 -2.49 9.15
N ALA A 203 -32.88 -1.63 8.71
CA ALA A 203 -33.30 -1.55 7.31
C ALA A 203 -33.12 -0.12 6.74
N ASP A 204 -32.48 0.76 7.51
CA ASP A 204 -32.18 2.13 7.11
C ASP A 204 -30.81 2.17 6.45
N TRP A 205 -30.78 2.67 5.21
CA TRP A 205 -29.57 2.81 4.40
C TRP A 205 -29.28 4.28 4.14
N ASP A 206 -28.00 4.60 4.07
CA ASP A 206 -27.51 5.92 3.69
C ASP A 206 -26.82 5.82 2.33
N ASP A 207 -27.22 6.70 1.41
CA ASP A 207 -26.66 6.82 0.07
C ASP A 207 -25.68 8.01 0.00
N PHE A 208 -24.53 7.79 -0.60
CA PHE A 208 -23.54 8.85 -0.83
C PHE A 208 -22.64 8.49 -2.01
N GLU A 209 -21.87 9.48 -2.48
CA GLU A 209 -20.97 9.31 -3.63
C GLU A 209 -19.54 9.63 -3.24
N SER A 210 -18.60 9.03 -3.97
CA SER A 210 -17.17 9.35 -3.88
C SER A 210 -16.47 9.25 -5.24
N THR A 211 -15.19 9.59 -5.25
CA THR A 211 -14.29 9.34 -6.37
C THR A 211 -13.05 8.62 -5.87
N PHE A 212 -12.69 7.55 -6.56
CA PHE A 212 -11.51 6.74 -6.29
C PHE A 212 -10.54 6.76 -7.47
N ASP A 213 -9.25 6.86 -7.17
CA ASP A 213 -8.17 6.75 -8.14
C ASP A 213 -7.39 5.47 -7.90
N ALA A 214 -7.42 4.58 -8.87
CA ALA A 214 -6.85 3.25 -8.76
C ALA A 214 -5.73 3.00 -9.76
N ARG A 215 -4.78 2.17 -9.38
CA ARG A 215 -3.60 1.81 -10.18
C ARG A 215 -3.04 0.45 -9.77
N THR A 216 -2.22 -0.12 -10.65
CA THR A 216 -1.51 -1.37 -10.41
C THR A 216 0.01 -1.17 -10.44
N HIS A 217 0.72 -1.91 -9.59
CA HIS A 217 2.18 -1.95 -9.52
C HIS A 217 2.69 -3.38 -9.73
N LEU A 218 3.99 -3.53 -9.99
CA LEU A 218 4.65 -4.83 -10.09
C LEU A 218 3.99 -5.77 -11.10
N ASN A 219 3.65 -5.25 -12.28
CA ASN A 219 2.98 -5.94 -13.39
C ASN A 219 1.69 -6.68 -13.00
N GLY A 220 0.91 -6.08 -12.09
CA GLY A 220 -0.40 -6.58 -11.65
C GLY A 220 -0.35 -7.35 -10.34
N LEU A 221 0.81 -7.53 -9.69
CA LEU A 221 0.88 -8.17 -8.36
C LEU A 221 0.35 -7.27 -7.23
N VAL A 222 0.31 -5.96 -7.44
CA VAL A 222 -0.20 -5.00 -6.47
C VAL A 222 -1.29 -4.14 -7.12
N SER A 223 -2.39 -3.93 -6.42
CA SER A 223 -3.46 -3.00 -6.80
C SER A 223 -3.72 -2.05 -5.64
N VAL A 224 -3.82 -0.76 -5.94
CA VAL A 224 -4.09 0.29 -4.96
C VAL A 224 -5.21 1.17 -5.47
N ASP A 225 -6.18 1.47 -4.61
CA ASP A 225 -7.14 2.56 -4.81
C ASP A 225 -7.14 3.46 -3.58
N GLU A 226 -7.39 4.75 -3.79
CA GLU A 226 -7.68 5.69 -2.72
C GLU A 226 -8.78 6.66 -3.15
N GLY A 227 -9.53 7.17 -2.17
CA GLY A 227 -10.63 8.10 -2.44
C GLY A 227 -11.05 8.88 -1.20
N ALA A 228 -11.71 10.01 -1.43
CA ALA A 228 -12.32 10.80 -0.37
C ALA A 228 -13.74 10.28 -0.08
N LEU A 229 -14.02 9.98 1.19
CA LEU A 229 -15.28 9.46 1.69
C LEU A 229 -15.89 10.43 2.70
N THR A 230 -17.19 10.28 2.96
CA THR A 230 -17.90 11.03 4.01
C THR A 230 -18.14 10.14 5.22
N GLY A 231 -17.72 10.61 6.40
CA GLY A 231 -17.91 9.94 7.67
C GLY A 231 -19.36 10.00 8.15
N VAL A 232 -19.68 9.22 9.19
CA VAL A 232 -21.04 9.16 9.80
C VAL A 232 -21.46 10.50 10.41
N ASP A 233 -20.49 11.28 10.88
CA ASP A 233 -20.66 12.65 11.39
C ASP A 233 -20.70 13.71 10.27
N GLY A 234 -20.60 13.29 9.01
CA GLY A 234 -20.49 14.17 7.84
C GLY A 234 -19.08 14.72 7.61
N ALA A 235 -18.10 14.40 8.45
CA ALA A 235 -16.72 14.85 8.27
C ALA A 235 -16.04 14.02 7.17
N PRO A 236 -15.27 14.64 6.25
CA PRO A 236 -14.56 13.90 5.22
C PRO A 236 -13.37 13.14 5.79
N TYR A 237 -13.09 11.98 5.20
CA TYR A 237 -11.89 11.19 5.46
C TYR A 237 -11.40 10.54 4.16
N ARG A 238 -10.20 9.98 4.15
CA ARG A 238 -9.70 9.19 3.02
C ARG A 238 -9.67 7.72 3.36
N GLY A 239 -10.08 6.91 2.39
CA GLY A 239 -9.94 5.47 2.41
C GLY A 239 -8.97 5.01 1.33
N MET A 240 -8.20 3.96 1.61
CA MET A 240 -7.38 3.28 0.63
C MET A 240 -7.48 1.78 0.81
N THR A 241 -7.52 1.05 -0.30
CA THR A 241 -7.29 -0.39 -0.28
C THR A 241 -5.94 -0.69 -0.91
N PHE A 242 -5.08 -1.40 -0.18
CA PHE A 242 -3.82 -1.95 -0.69
C PHE A 242 -3.97 -3.45 -0.88
N ARG A 243 -3.77 -3.94 -2.10
CA ARG A 243 -3.95 -5.35 -2.45
C ARG A 243 -2.66 -5.94 -2.95
N THR A 244 -2.33 -7.13 -2.47
CA THR A 244 -1.15 -7.89 -2.93
C THR A 244 -1.54 -9.31 -3.32
N TYR A 245 -0.98 -9.81 -4.41
CA TYR A 245 -1.21 -11.17 -4.89
C TYR A 245 -0.11 -12.12 -4.42
N ASP A 246 -0.47 -13.10 -3.60
CA ASP A 246 0.41 -14.19 -3.19
C ASP A 246 0.53 -15.18 -4.34
N VAL A 247 1.68 -15.13 -5.05
CA VAL A 247 1.92 -15.96 -6.25
C VAL A 247 1.86 -17.45 -5.94
N ALA A 248 2.31 -17.87 -4.76
CA ALA A 248 2.35 -19.27 -4.39
C ALA A 248 0.96 -19.80 -4.01
N ALA A 249 0.17 -19.00 -3.29
CA ALA A 249 -1.19 -19.35 -2.90
C ALA A 249 -2.21 -19.19 -4.04
N GLY A 250 -1.94 -18.31 -5.01
CA GLY A 250 -2.90 -17.92 -6.04
C GLY A 250 -4.06 -17.11 -5.47
N GLU A 251 -3.79 -16.29 -4.45
CA GLU A 251 -4.79 -15.53 -3.71
C GLU A 251 -4.33 -14.09 -3.46
N TRP A 252 -5.29 -13.18 -3.49
CA TRP A 252 -5.11 -11.80 -3.07
C TRP A 252 -5.25 -11.65 -1.56
N ARG A 253 -4.55 -10.66 -1.01
CA ARG A 253 -4.71 -10.12 0.33
C ARG A 253 -5.05 -8.64 0.22
N LEU A 254 -6.11 -8.21 0.88
CA LEU A 254 -6.63 -6.84 0.84
C LEU A 254 -6.47 -6.21 2.23
N HIS A 255 -5.77 -5.09 2.27
CA HIS A 255 -5.55 -4.30 3.47
C HIS A 255 -6.29 -2.97 3.35
N TRP A 256 -7.14 -2.63 4.32
CA TRP A 256 -7.86 -1.36 4.36
C TRP A 256 -7.12 -0.33 5.24
N PHE A 257 -6.95 0.88 4.70
CA PHE A 257 -6.41 2.03 5.41
C PHE A 257 -7.42 3.17 5.48
N ASP A 258 -7.50 3.77 6.66
CA ASP A 258 -8.37 4.90 6.95
C ASP A 258 -7.52 6.05 7.52
N SER A 259 -7.66 7.25 6.97
CA SER A 259 -6.91 8.44 7.41
C SER A 259 -7.13 8.79 8.89
N ARG A 260 -8.17 8.26 9.53
CA ARG A 260 -8.51 8.52 10.93
C ARG A 260 -7.81 7.60 11.92
N SER A 261 -7.40 6.41 11.48
CA SER A 261 -6.88 5.34 12.36
C SER A 261 -5.74 4.56 11.71
N LEU A 262 -4.94 5.23 10.87
CA LEU A 262 -3.85 4.64 10.08
C LEU A 262 -3.10 3.53 10.81
N GLY A 263 -3.03 2.36 10.17
CA GLY A 263 -2.39 1.18 10.70
C GLY A 263 -2.66 -0.01 9.80
N TRP A 264 -1.83 -1.05 9.92
CA TRP A 264 -2.04 -2.31 9.20
C TRP A 264 -3.10 -3.13 9.91
N ASP A 265 -4.06 -3.65 9.14
CA ASP A 265 -4.93 -4.69 9.67
C ASP A 265 -4.11 -5.94 10.02
N THR A 266 -4.53 -6.61 11.09
CA THR A 266 -3.87 -7.84 11.54
C THR A 266 -4.43 -9.07 10.83
N ALA A 267 -5.58 -8.93 10.18
CA ALA A 267 -6.28 -9.97 9.44
C ALA A 267 -6.80 -9.41 8.11
N PRO A 268 -5.96 -9.37 7.05
CA PRO A 268 -6.41 -8.91 5.74
C PRO A 268 -7.48 -9.84 5.17
N VAL A 269 -8.39 -9.28 4.38
CA VAL A 269 -9.38 -10.06 3.62
C VAL A 269 -8.67 -10.82 2.50
N ARG A 270 -8.94 -12.12 2.35
CA ARG A 270 -8.23 -12.99 1.40
C ARG A 270 -9.17 -13.70 0.45
N GLY A 271 -8.73 -13.90 -0.79
CA GLY A 271 -9.58 -14.53 -1.79
C GLY A 271 -9.03 -14.45 -3.20
N ARG A 272 -9.88 -14.74 -4.18
CA ARG A 272 -9.47 -14.83 -5.58
C ARG A 272 -10.62 -14.48 -6.51
N PHE A 273 -10.30 -14.22 -7.76
CA PHE A 273 -11.29 -14.13 -8.82
C PHE A 273 -11.58 -15.48 -9.46
N ALA A 274 -12.83 -15.65 -9.88
CA ALA A 274 -13.29 -16.69 -10.78
C ALA A 274 -14.38 -16.09 -11.68
N ASP A 275 -14.22 -16.21 -13.00
CA ASP A 275 -15.21 -15.79 -14.01
C ASP A 275 -15.75 -14.36 -13.83
N GLY A 276 -14.85 -13.39 -13.54
CA GLY A 276 -15.19 -11.98 -13.37
C GLY A 276 -15.79 -11.61 -12.00
N VAL A 277 -15.84 -12.57 -11.07
CA VAL A 277 -16.29 -12.36 -9.69
C VAL A 277 -15.13 -12.61 -8.75
N GLY A 278 -14.80 -11.63 -7.91
CA GLY A 278 -13.84 -11.78 -6.83
C GLY A 278 -14.57 -12.01 -5.52
N GLU A 279 -14.23 -13.06 -4.77
CA GLU A 279 -14.75 -13.28 -3.42
C GLU A 279 -13.60 -13.34 -2.42
N PHE A 280 -13.70 -12.55 -1.36
CA PHE A 280 -12.68 -12.40 -0.34
C PHE A 280 -13.31 -12.50 1.04
N VAL A 281 -12.68 -13.21 1.98
CA VAL A 281 -13.18 -13.39 3.34
C VAL A 281 -12.06 -13.17 4.37
N ALA A 282 -12.41 -12.60 5.52
CA ALA A 282 -11.59 -12.57 6.72
C ALA A 282 -12.44 -12.82 7.97
N GLU A 283 -11.80 -13.33 9.02
CA GLU A 283 -12.31 -13.25 10.38
C GLU A 283 -12.10 -11.83 10.92
N ASP A 284 -13.12 -11.27 11.56
CA ASP A 284 -13.08 -9.92 12.14
C ASP A 284 -13.96 -9.84 13.40
N ARG A 285 -14.08 -8.65 14.00
CA ARG A 285 -14.99 -8.36 15.10
C ARG A 285 -15.79 -7.09 14.84
N HIS A 286 -17.10 -7.18 14.98
CA HIS A 286 -18.00 -6.03 15.00
C HIS A 286 -18.56 -5.83 16.40
N ASP A 287 -18.29 -4.68 17.03
CA ASP A 287 -18.73 -4.36 18.40
C ASP A 287 -18.41 -5.47 19.42
N GLY A 288 -17.23 -6.09 19.27
CA GLY A 288 -16.75 -7.19 20.11
C GLY A 288 -17.27 -8.58 19.73
N VAL A 289 -18.26 -8.67 18.82
CA VAL A 289 -18.81 -9.93 18.30
C VAL A 289 -17.91 -10.45 17.18
N PRO A 290 -17.39 -11.69 17.25
CA PRO A 290 -16.71 -12.33 16.12
C PRO A 290 -17.62 -12.43 14.91
N ILE A 291 -17.09 -12.09 13.74
CA ILE A 291 -17.79 -12.19 12.46
C ILE A 291 -16.87 -12.78 11.39
N LEU A 292 -17.48 -13.30 10.32
CA LEU A 292 -16.81 -13.31 9.02
C LEU A 292 -17.20 -12.06 8.25
N CYS A 293 -16.21 -11.36 7.73
CA CYS A 293 -16.38 -10.26 6.78
C CYS A 293 -16.10 -10.78 5.38
N ARG A 294 -17.01 -10.53 4.43
CA ARG A 294 -16.86 -10.87 3.02
C ARG A 294 -16.86 -9.62 2.17
N PHE A 295 -15.92 -9.54 1.24
CA PHE A 295 -15.98 -8.64 0.09
C PHE A 295 -16.29 -9.42 -1.18
N ARG A 296 -17.18 -8.89 -2.02
CA ARG A 296 -17.49 -9.46 -3.32
C ARG A 296 -17.37 -8.41 -4.41
N TRP A 297 -16.47 -8.62 -5.36
CA TRP A 297 -16.34 -7.84 -6.59
C TRP A 297 -17.09 -8.51 -7.73
N THR A 298 -17.77 -7.73 -8.56
CA THR A 298 -18.36 -8.19 -9.82
C THR A 298 -17.97 -7.24 -10.95
N VAL A 299 -17.20 -7.74 -11.92
CA VAL A 299 -16.77 -6.95 -13.08
C VAL A 299 -17.84 -7.05 -14.17
N HIS A 300 -18.51 -5.93 -14.48
CA HIS A 300 -19.56 -5.91 -15.51
C HIS A 300 -19.00 -5.53 -16.89
N SER A 301 -18.08 -4.58 -16.93
CA SER A 301 -17.30 -4.17 -18.11
C SER A 301 -16.02 -3.45 -17.66
N PRO A 302 -15.08 -3.09 -18.57
CA PRO A 302 -13.91 -2.28 -18.21
C PRO A 302 -14.23 -0.91 -17.58
N GLU A 303 -15.46 -0.42 -17.78
CA GLU A 303 -15.94 0.89 -17.30
C GLU A 303 -16.98 0.78 -16.19
N LYS A 304 -17.36 -0.44 -15.78
CA LYS A 304 -18.39 -0.66 -14.77
C LYS A 304 -18.11 -1.89 -13.90
N ALA A 305 -18.08 -1.70 -12.59
CA ALA A 305 -17.93 -2.77 -11.61
C ALA A 305 -18.91 -2.57 -10.43
N GLY A 306 -19.13 -3.65 -9.69
CA GLY A 306 -19.85 -3.63 -8.41
C GLY A 306 -18.99 -4.21 -7.30
N TRP A 307 -19.18 -3.69 -6.09
CA TRP A 307 -18.57 -4.22 -4.88
C TRP A 307 -19.60 -4.33 -3.76
N GLU A 308 -19.47 -5.36 -2.93
CA GLU A 308 -20.34 -5.60 -1.78
C GLU A 308 -19.52 -6.02 -0.56
N GLN A 309 -19.92 -5.55 0.62
CA GLN A 309 -19.53 -6.08 1.93
C GLN A 309 -20.72 -6.75 2.62
N ALA A 310 -20.45 -7.93 3.21
CA ALA A 310 -21.40 -8.63 4.05
C ALA A 310 -20.75 -9.20 5.32
N PHE A 311 -21.52 -9.27 6.41
CA PHE A 311 -21.11 -9.87 7.68
C PHE A 311 -21.90 -11.15 7.96
N SER A 312 -21.23 -12.13 8.54
CA SER A 312 -21.85 -13.37 9.04
C SER A 312 -21.46 -13.59 10.50
N THR A 313 -22.41 -14.10 11.29
CA THR A 313 -22.22 -14.50 12.70
C THR A 313 -22.40 -16.01 12.91
N ASP A 314 -22.61 -16.76 11.83
CA ASP A 314 -22.94 -18.18 11.81
C ASP A 314 -22.04 -18.97 10.84
N ASP A 315 -20.74 -18.64 10.86
CA ASP A 315 -19.69 -19.27 10.05
C ASP A 315 -19.99 -19.30 8.54
N GLY A 316 -20.65 -18.25 8.05
CA GLY A 316 -20.95 -18.03 6.63
C GLY A 316 -22.21 -18.74 6.13
N ALA A 317 -23.04 -19.30 7.02
CA ALA A 317 -24.32 -19.89 6.64
C ALA A 317 -25.33 -18.83 6.18
N THR A 318 -25.33 -17.66 6.81
CA THR A 318 -26.10 -16.48 6.40
C THR A 318 -25.23 -15.23 6.38
N TRP A 319 -25.61 -14.26 5.54
CA TRP A 319 -24.86 -13.03 5.30
C TRP A 319 -25.79 -11.81 5.34
N GLU A 320 -25.47 -10.83 6.17
CA GLU A 320 -26.07 -9.50 6.14
C GLU A 320 -25.23 -8.60 5.24
N VAL A 321 -25.71 -8.37 4.02
CA VAL A 321 -25.15 -7.33 3.13
C VAL A 321 -25.35 -5.99 3.82
N ASN A 322 -24.27 -5.25 4.00
CA ASN A 322 -24.28 -4.01 4.78
C ASN A 322 -23.57 -2.84 4.09
N TRP A 323 -23.00 -3.08 2.90
CA TRP A 323 -22.50 -2.03 2.03
C TRP A 323 -22.46 -2.52 0.59
N GLU A 324 -23.04 -1.75 -0.32
CA GLU A 324 -22.99 -1.97 -1.76
C GLU A 324 -22.36 -0.75 -2.43
N MET A 325 -21.64 -1.00 -3.51
CA MET A 325 -21.06 0.02 -4.37
C MET A 325 -21.34 -0.30 -5.84
N VAL A 326 -21.65 0.73 -6.60
CA VAL A 326 -21.61 0.71 -8.07
C VAL A 326 -20.55 1.68 -8.53
N GLU A 327 -19.59 1.18 -9.29
CA GLU A 327 -18.46 1.94 -9.77
C GLU A 327 -18.58 2.16 -11.28
N THR A 328 -18.42 3.41 -11.71
CA THR A 328 -18.37 3.79 -13.13
C THR A 328 -17.11 4.59 -13.42
N ARG A 329 -16.34 4.15 -14.42
CA ARG A 329 -15.09 4.80 -14.81
C ARG A 329 -15.36 6.21 -15.33
N ILE A 330 -14.58 7.19 -14.86
CA ILE A 330 -14.59 8.56 -15.37
C ILE A 330 -13.72 8.59 -16.63
N ALA A 331 -14.26 9.16 -17.70
CA ALA A 331 -13.63 9.20 -19.03
C ALA A 331 -12.50 10.23 -19.13
#